data_AF-A0A3M1K993-F1
#
_entry.id   AF-A0A3M1K993-F1
#
_cell.length_a   1.000
_cell.length_b   1.000
_cell.length_c   1.000
_cell.angle_alpha   90.00
_cell.angle_beta   90.00
_cell.angle_gamma   90.00
#
_symmetry.space_group_name_H-M   'P 1'
#
loop_
_entity.id
_entity.type
_entity.pdbx_description
1 polymer ?
#
loop_
_entity_poly.entity_id
_entity_poly.type
_entity_poly.pdbx_seq_one_letter_code
_entity_poly.pdbx_strand_id
1 'polypeptide(L)'
;MCCLSGDSAPWRHRHHRRARHRTLPEAHAGARRSLRRRGLARGTLRRRTCLSGKVNPRWPGPPWRGSALFLLILLVAGCGTGEGPGDLRQKPLPVVAPGALGPFAVGRTDRIVTPRRDGIDREGFTVTVWYPADTTPRPARTPFSGLFGASVKDAPVLEGVQPFPLVLFAHGLRAIREQNSYQVEWLASRGYVVVSGDFHG
;
A
#
# COMPACT_ATOMS: atom_id res chain seq x y z
N MET A 1 -59.38 42.60 -5.64
CA MET A 1 -58.40 43.42 -4.89
C MET A 1 -57.20 42.55 -4.58
N CYS A 2 -56.12 42.61 -5.37
CA CYS A 2 -54.95 43.52 -5.24
C CYS A 2 -54.07 43.15 -4.02
N CYS A 3 -52.94 42.46 -4.24
CA CYS A 3 -51.55 42.98 -4.34
C CYS A 3 -50.99 43.39 -2.96
N LEU A 4 -49.83 42.90 -2.50
CA LEU A 4 -48.44 43.23 -2.89
C LEU A 4 -47.53 42.06 -2.41
N SER A 5 -46.58 41.47 -3.15
CA SER A 5 -45.39 41.98 -3.86
C SER A 5 -44.20 42.35 -2.95
N GLY A 6 -43.06 41.68 -3.18
CA GLY A 6 -41.68 42.09 -2.82
C GLY A 6 -41.06 41.30 -1.65
N ASP A 7 -39.83 40.80 -1.67
CA ASP A 7 -38.74 40.91 -2.64
C ASP A 7 -37.78 39.72 -2.45
N SER A 8 -37.34 39.16 -3.56
CA SER A 8 -36.26 38.18 -3.63
C SER A 8 -34.92 38.92 -3.60
N ALA A 9 -34.16 38.73 -2.53
CA ALA A 9 -32.81 39.26 -2.43
C ALA A 9 -31.82 38.37 -3.22
N PRO A 10 -31.08 38.90 -4.22
CA PRO A 10 -30.04 38.15 -4.89
C PRO A 10 -28.78 38.09 -4.01
N TRP A 11 -28.42 36.89 -3.56
CA TRP A 11 -27.15 36.62 -2.90
C TRP A 11 -26.00 36.99 -3.84
N ARG A 12 -25.34 38.11 -3.51
CA ARG A 12 -24.13 38.59 -4.18
C ARG A 12 -22.99 37.61 -3.91
N HIS A 13 -22.75 36.68 -4.83
CA HIS A 13 -21.47 35.97 -4.92
C HIS A 13 -20.36 36.96 -5.29
N ARG A 14 -19.71 37.54 -4.29
CA ARG A 14 -18.47 38.30 -4.46
C ARG A 14 -17.38 37.64 -3.62
N HIS A 15 -16.27 37.31 -4.30
CA HIS A 15 -14.97 36.85 -3.78
C HIS A 15 -14.71 35.35 -3.63
N HIS A 16 -14.66 34.60 -4.74
CA HIS A 16 -13.66 33.53 -4.91
C HIS A 16 -13.16 33.42 -6.36
N ARG A 17 -12.65 34.53 -6.90
CA ARG A 17 -11.91 34.55 -8.18
C ARG A 17 -10.48 35.03 -7.94
N ARG A 18 -9.66 34.21 -7.26
CA ARG A 18 -8.20 34.44 -7.12
C ARG A 18 -7.45 33.19 -6.61
N ALA A 19 -7.66 32.05 -7.26
CA ALA A 19 -6.81 30.88 -7.06
C ALA A 19 -6.74 29.97 -8.29
N ARG A 20 -6.90 30.52 -9.50
CA ARG A 20 -6.59 29.79 -10.74
C ARG A 20 -5.42 30.49 -11.42
N HIS A 21 -4.44 29.68 -11.79
CA HIS A 21 -3.13 30.04 -12.35
C HIS A 21 -2.14 30.61 -11.33
N ARG A 22 -1.59 29.73 -10.48
CA ARG A 22 -0.18 29.88 -10.11
C ARG A 22 0.62 28.89 -10.91
N THR A 23 1.60 29.38 -11.65
CA THR A 23 2.58 28.54 -12.32
C THR A 23 3.43 27.82 -11.25
N LEU A 24 3.97 26.64 -11.56
CA LEU A 24 4.88 25.88 -10.66
C LEU A 24 5.95 26.75 -9.97
N PRO A 25 6.56 27.76 -10.63
CA PRO A 25 7.47 28.71 -9.98
C PRO A 25 6.84 29.53 -8.84
N GLU A 26 5.59 29.96 -8.98
CA GLU A 26 4.89 30.78 -7.99
C GLU A 26 4.44 29.98 -6.76
N ALA A 27 4.09 28.70 -6.95
CA ALA A 27 3.87 27.77 -5.84
C ALA A 27 5.17 27.56 -5.02
N HIS A 28 6.31 27.45 -5.70
CA HIS A 28 7.62 27.29 -5.08
C HIS A 28 8.06 28.54 -4.29
N ALA A 29 7.74 29.74 -4.80
CA ALA A 29 8.00 31.00 -4.09
C ALA A 29 7.11 31.19 -2.84
N GLY A 30 5.89 30.65 -2.86
CA GLY A 30 4.99 30.61 -1.69
C GLY A 30 5.53 29.74 -0.55
N ALA A 31 6.01 28.52 -0.88
CA ALA A 31 6.60 27.60 0.08
C ALA A 31 7.87 28.16 0.75
N ARG A 32 8.70 28.91 0.01
CA ARG A 32 9.89 29.58 0.57
C ARG A 32 9.55 30.69 1.56
N ARG A 33 8.44 31.41 1.37
CA ARG A 33 7.96 32.44 2.31
C ARG A 33 7.37 31.84 3.60
N SER A 34 6.68 30.69 3.52
CA SER A 34 6.16 30.01 4.72
C SER A 34 7.25 29.41 5.60
N LEU A 35 8.38 28.96 5.01
CA LEU A 35 9.52 28.44 5.76
C LEU A 35 10.28 29.55 6.52
N ARG A 36 10.36 30.77 5.95
CA ARG A 36 10.94 31.94 6.63
C ARG A 36 10.14 32.41 7.83
N ARG A 37 8.80 32.32 7.77
CA ARG A 37 7.91 32.66 8.91
C ARG A 37 7.99 31.68 10.08
N ARG A 38 8.49 30.46 9.87
CA ARG A 38 8.68 29.44 10.91
C ARG A 38 10.10 29.41 11.51
N GLY A 39 10.93 30.42 11.23
CA GLY A 39 12.26 30.53 11.83
C GLY A 39 13.26 29.42 11.41
N LEU A 40 12.94 28.60 10.41
CA LEU A 40 13.84 27.55 9.93
C LEU A 40 14.87 28.17 8.98
N ALA A 41 15.99 28.59 9.56
CA ALA A 41 17.14 29.08 8.83
C ALA A 41 17.70 27.99 7.90
N ARG A 42 18.03 28.40 6.66
CA ARG A 42 18.81 27.59 5.73
C ARG A 42 20.21 27.40 6.33
N GLY A 43 20.56 26.15 6.61
CA GLY A 43 21.94 25.74 6.78
C GLY A 43 22.40 25.65 8.22
N THR A 44 22.30 24.46 8.78
CA THR A 44 23.36 23.84 9.61
C THR A 44 23.11 22.33 9.60
N LEU A 45 23.28 21.71 8.42
CA LEU A 45 23.60 20.28 8.37
C LEU A 45 25.02 20.15 8.92
N ARG A 46 25.12 20.06 10.25
CA ARG A 46 26.36 19.84 10.96
C ARG A 46 26.84 18.45 10.55
N ARG A 47 27.80 18.40 9.61
CA ARG A 47 28.58 17.19 9.34
C ARG A 47 29.05 16.67 10.68
N ARG A 48 28.59 15.48 11.08
CA ARG A 48 29.24 14.74 12.17
C ARG A 48 30.60 14.34 11.61
N THR A 49 31.61 15.11 11.97
CA THR A 49 33.00 14.68 11.86
C THR A 49 33.14 13.45 12.76
N CYS A 50 33.34 12.29 12.16
CA CYS A 50 33.93 11.16 12.87
C CYS A 50 35.29 11.64 13.39
N LEU A 51 35.36 11.90 14.69
CA LEU A 51 36.62 11.97 15.40
C LEU A 51 37.27 10.59 15.27
N SER A 52 38.25 10.49 14.36
CA SER A 52 39.18 9.37 14.30
C SER A 52 40.06 9.46 15.55
N GLY A 53 39.56 8.90 16.65
CA GLY A 53 40.38 8.55 17.80
C GLY A 53 41.24 7.35 17.41
N LYS A 54 42.51 7.59 17.06
CA LYS A 54 43.53 6.54 17.02
C LYS A 54 43.76 6.05 18.44
N VAL A 55 42.99 5.05 18.87
CA VAL A 55 43.38 4.21 20.01
C VAL A 55 44.23 3.10 19.43
N ASN A 56 45.50 3.05 19.83
CA ASN A 56 46.44 2.03 19.39
C ASN A 56 46.51 0.94 20.47
N PRO A 57 45.77 -0.18 20.37
CA PRO A 57 45.95 -1.26 21.31
C PRO A 57 47.23 -2.01 20.94
N ARG A 58 48.31 -1.75 21.69
CA ARG A 58 49.45 -2.66 21.74
C ARG A 58 48.98 -3.93 22.46
N TRP A 59 48.60 -4.94 21.69
CA TRP A 59 48.36 -6.29 22.21
C TRP A 59 49.71 -6.95 22.52
N PRO A 60 49.93 -7.51 23.72
CA PRO A 60 51.07 -8.35 23.97
C PRO A 60 50.91 -9.65 23.17
N GLY A 61 51.95 -10.04 22.43
CA GLY A 61 51.94 -11.28 21.65
C GLY A 61 51.86 -12.53 22.55
N PRO A 62 51.11 -13.58 22.18
CA PRO A 62 51.06 -14.81 22.94
C PRO A 62 52.37 -15.63 22.77
N PRO A 63 52.89 -16.26 23.83
CA PRO A 63 54.22 -16.89 23.80
C PRO A 63 54.16 -18.39 23.57
N TRP A 64 53.41 -18.93 22.60
CA TRP A 64 53.27 -20.39 22.47
C TRP A 64 53.92 -20.93 21.19
N ARG A 65 55.17 -21.36 21.35
CA ARG A 65 55.85 -22.29 20.44
C ARG A 65 55.19 -23.66 20.60
N GLY A 66 54.52 -24.14 19.56
CA GLY A 66 54.17 -25.57 19.46
C GLY A 66 52.70 -25.90 19.21
N SER A 67 52.09 -25.40 18.13
CA SER A 67 50.72 -25.84 17.75
C SER A 67 50.53 -26.06 16.24
N ALA A 68 51.59 -26.44 15.52
CA ALA A 68 51.46 -26.86 14.12
C ALA A 68 50.87 -28.27 13.95
N LEU A 69 50.90 -29.11 15.01
CA LEU A 69 50.43 -30.49 14.92
C LEU A 69 48.94 -30.68 15.27
N PHE A 70 48.33 -29.76 16.02
CA PHE A 70 46.90 -29.85 16.39
C PHE A 70 45.95 -29.49 15.24
N LEU A 71 46.42 -28.70 14.26
CA LEU A 71 45.65 -28.33 13.08
C LEU A 71 45.59 -29.44 12.02
N LEU A 72 46.50 -30.42 12.05
CA LEU A 72 46.52 -31.52 11.08
C LEU A 72 45.60 -32.69 11.50
N ILE A 73 45.44 -32.94 12.81
CA ILE A 73 44.58 -34.04 13.30
C ILE A 73 43.08 -33.69 13.17
N LEU A 74 42.70 -32.41 13.30
CA LEU A 74 41.33 -31.95 13.03
C LEU A 74 40.94 -31.99 11.54
N LEU A 75 41.90 -32.18 10.64
CA LEU A 75 41.67 -32.18 9.19
C LEU A 75 41.33 -33.56 8.61
N VAL A 76 41.59 -34.66 9.35
CA VAL A 76 41.40 -36.04 8.85
C VAL A 76 40.16 -36.73 9.43
N ALA A 77 39.59 -36.26 10.55
CA ALA A 77 38.37 -36.82 11.14
C ALA A 77 37.06 -36.22 10.57
N GLY A 78 37.12 -35.57 9.40
CA GLY A 78 35.97 -34.96 8.72
C GLY A 78 35.25 -35.87 7.72
N CYS A 79 35.67 -37.13 7.55
CA CYS A 79 34.92 -38.14 6.80
C CYS A 79 33.80 -38.76 7.66
N GLY A 80 32.98 -37.91 8.27
CA GLY A 80 31.62 -38.30 8.68
C GLY A 80 30.70 -38.02 7.50
N THR A 81 29.83 -38.95 7.17
CA THR A 81 28.80 -38.81 6.13
C THR A 81 27.92 -37.59 6.40
N GLY A 82 28.35 -36.44 5.89
CA GLY A 82 27.54 -35.25 5.83
C GLY A 82 26.54 -35.44 4.69
N GLU A 83 25.27 -35.61 5.03
CA GLU A 83 24.20 -35.08 4.20
C GLU A 83 24.64 -33.66 3.80
N GLY A 84 24.96 -33.49 2.52
CA GLY A 84 25.43 -32.20 2.00
C GLY A 84 24.42 -31.11 2.35
N PRO A 85 24.85 -29.83 2.46
CA PRO A 85 23.93 -28.72 2.66
C PRO A 85 22.78 -28.86 1.67
N GLY A 86 21.59 -29.08 2.22
CA GLY A 86 20.42 -29.54 1.49
C GLY A 86 20.26 -28.79 0.18
N ASP A 87 19.98 -29.58 -0.86
CA ASP A 87 19.67 -29.12 -2.21
C ASP A 87 18.76 -27.88 -2.13
N LEU A 88 19.36 -26.68 -2.29
CA LEU A 88 18.64 -25.40 -2.35
C LEU A 88 17.85 -25.26 -3.65
N ARG A 89 17.65 -26.35 -4.42
CA ARG A 89 16.54 -26.43 -5.37
C ARG A 89 15.25 -26.19 -4.60
N GLN A 90 14.86 -24.92 -4.54
CA GLN A 90 13.48 -24.53 -4.34
C GLN A 90 12.67 -25.42 -5.26
N LYS A 91 11.86 -26.30 -4.67
CA LYS A 91 10.84 -27.04 -5.40
C LYS A 91 10.15 -26.00 -6.29
N PRO A 92 10.14 -26.19 -7.63
CA PRO A 92 9.56 -25.19 -8.52
C PRO A 92 8.19 -24.85 -7.98
N LEU A 93 7.96 -23.57 -7.70
CA LEU A 93 6.63 -23.14 -7.29
C LEU A 93 5.67 -23.64 -8.37
N PRO A 94 4.53 -24.23 -8.00
CA PRO A 94 3.56 -24.66 -8.99
C PRO A 94 3.28 -23.47 -9.91
N VAL A 95 3.47 -23.67 -11.22
CA VAL A 95 3.19 -22.63 -12.21
C VAL A 95 1.68 -22.47 -12.25
N VAL A 96 1.19 -21.46 -11.52
CA VAL A 96 -0.21 -21.06 -11.58
C VAL A 96 -0.38 -20.25 -12.87
N ALA A 97 -1.29 -20.69 -13.73
CA ALA A 97 -1.60 -19.95 -14.96
C ALA A 97 -1.88 -18.47 -14.61
N PRO A 98 -1.30 -17.51 -15.35
CA PRO A 98 -1.61 -16.10 -15.16
C PRO A 98 -3.13 -15.90 -15.19
N GLY A 99 -3.69 -15.42 -14.07
CA GLY A 99 -5.14 -15.18 -13.95
C GLY A 99 -5.98 -16.30 -13.41
N ALA A 100 -5.39 -17.46 -13.12
CA ALA A 100 -6.09 -18.47 -12.34
C ALA A 100 -6.45 -17.89 -10.96
N LEU A 101 -7.74 -17.93 -10.64
CA LEU A 101 -8.25 -17.53 -9.34
C LEU A 101 -7.81 -18.54 -8.28
N GLY A 102 -7.67 -18.06 -7.05
CA GLY A 102 -7.42 -18.90 -5.89
C GLY A 102 -8.65 -19.70 -5.45
N PRO A 103 -8.51 -20.45 -4.34
CA PRO A 103 -9.51 -21.41 -3.88
C PRO A 103 -10.83 -20.75 -3.44
N PHE A 104 -10.79 -19.50 -2.97
CA PHE A 104 -12.00 -18.82 -2.51
C PHE A 104 -12.77 -18.24 -3.69
N ALA A 105 -14.10 -18.37 -3.65
CA ALA A 105 -14.95 -17.56 -4.49
C ALA A 105 -14.92 -16.09 -4.01
N VAL A 106 -15.37 -15.16 -4.86
CA VAL A 106 -15.20 -13.73 -4.61
C VAL A 106 -16.57 -13.05 -4.59
N GLY A 107 -16.87 -12.38 -3.49
CA GLY A 107 -17.98 -11.45 -3.37
C GLY A 107 -17.54 -10.02 -3.64
N ARG A 108 -18.50 -9.16 -4.00
CA ARG A 108 -18.28 -7.73 -4.24
C ARG A 108 -19.44 -6.90 -3.71
N THR A 109 -19.16 -5.83 -2.98
CA THR A 109 -20.20 -4.88 -2.54
C THR A 109 -19.72 -3.45 -2.72
N ASP A 110 -20.63 -2.53 -3.00
CA ASP A 110 -20.36 -1.10 -3.14
C ASP A 110 -20.79 -0.37 -1.86
N ARG A 111 -19.96 0.55 -1.36
CA ARG A 111 -20.17 1.28 -0.10
C ARG A 111 -19.82 2.74 -0.29
N ILE A 112 -20.54 3.63 0.39
CA ILE A 112 -20.16 5.04 0.50
C ILE A 112 -19.38 5.20 1.80
N VAL A 113 -18.18 5.76 1.70
CA VAL A 113 -17.34 6.10 2.85
C VAL A 113 -17.34 7.61 3.01
N THR A 114 -17.78 8.08 4.18
CA THR A 114 -17.79 9.50 4.55
C THR A 114 -16.61 9.78 5.48
N PRO A 115 -15.52 10.41 4.99
CA PRO A 115 -14.38 10.69 5.84
C PRO A 115 -14.69 11.84 6.80
N ARG A 116 -14.28 11.69 8.05
CA ARG A 116 -14.41 12.73 9.08
C ARG A 116 -13.07 13.37 9.35
N ARG A 117 -13.01 14.71 9.30
CA ARG A 117 -11.77 15.47 9.55
C ARG A 117 -12.09 16.71 10.38
N ASP A 118 -11.36 16.89 11.48
CA ASP A 118 -11.56 17.98 12.45
C ASP A 118 -12.98 17.98 13.03
N GLY A 119 -13.56 16.79 13.24
CA GLY A 119 -14.93 16.63 13.75
C GLY A 119 -16.04 16.86 12.71
N ILE A 120 -15.69 17.31 11.50
CA ILE A 120 -16.63 17.63 10.41
C ILE A 120 -16.61 16.51 9.36
N ASP A 121 -17.80 16.05 8.98
CA ASP A 121 -17.97 15.09 7.89
C ASP A 121 -17.71 15.76 6.55
N ARG A 122 -16.95 15.08 5.70
CA ARG A 122 -16.67 15.51 4.33
C ARG A 122 -17.63 14.82 3.36
N GLU A 123 -17.59 15.25 2.11
CA GLU A 123 -18.28 14.55 1.04
C GLU A 123 -17.84 13.09 0.98
N GLY A 124 -18.82 12.19 0.91
CA GLY A 124 -18.57 10.76 0.82
C GLY A 124 -18.13 10.35 -0.58
N PHE A 125 -17.36 9.28 -0.66
CA PHE A 125 -16.95 8.70 -1.92
C PHE A 125 -17.26 7.20 -1.95
N THR A 126 -17.51 6.68 -3.15
CA THR A 126 -17.84 5.27 -3.34
C THR A 126 -16.59 4.43 -3.30
N VAL A 127 -16.65 3.31 -2.58
CA VAL A 127 -15.68 2.24 -2.62
C VAL A 127 -16.36 0.94 -3.03
N THR A 128 -15.64 0.10 -3.76
CA THR A 128 -16.00 -1.28 -4.02
C THR A 128 -15.09 -2.17 -3.20
N VAL A 129 -15.70 -3.13 -2.50
CA VAL A 129 -15.00 -4.11 -1.66
C VAL A 129 -15.11 -5.48 -2.32
N TRP A 130 -13.98 -6.11 -2.61
CA TRP A 130 -13.89 -7.52 -3.01
C TRP A 130 -13.40 -8.35 -1.82
N TYR A 131 -14.03 -9.49 -1.59
CA TYR A 131 -13.77 -10.31 -0.42
C TYR A 131 -13.97 -11.81 -0.72
N PRO A 132 -13.32 -12.71 0.04
CA PRO A 132 -13.62 -14.14 0.01
C PRO A 132 -15.08 -14.37 0.41
N ALA A 133 -15.83 -15.07 -0.44
CA ALA A 133 -17.27 -15.28 -0.26
C ALA A 133 -17.63 -16.76 -0.31
N ASP A 134 -18.72 -17.10 0.37
CA ASP A 134 -19.37 -18.39 0.19
C ASP A 134 -20.35 -18.29 -0.98
N THR A 135 -19.89 -18.72 -2.15
CA THR A 135 -20.72 -18.74 -3.37
C THR A 135 -20.61 -20.07 -4.07
N THR A 136 -20.83 -21.16 -3.35
CA THR A 136 -20.70 -22.51 -3.93
C THR A 136 -22.00 -22.90 -4.65
N PRO A 137 -22.02 -23.13 -5.99
CA PRO A 137 -20.90 -23.14 -6.93
C PRO A 137 -20.52 -21.76 -7.49
N ARG A 138 -19.21 -21.58 -7.75
CA ARG A 138 -18.64 -20.33 -8.27
C ARG A 138 -19.27 -19.97 -9.61
N PRO A 139 -19.85 -18.76 -9.78
CA PRO A 139 -20.46 -18.39 -11.04
C PRO A 139 -19.44 -18.12 -12.14
N ALA A 140 -19.89 -18.27 -13.38
CA ALA A 140 -19.17 -17.78 -14.56
C ALA A 140 -19.01 -16.25 -14.50
N ARG A 141 -18.13 -15.70 -15.36
CA ARG A 141 -17.87 -14.25 -15.39
C ARG A 141 -19.18 -13.46 -15.50
N THR A 142 -19.46 -12.62 -14.52
CA THR A 142 -20.63 -11.75 -14.43
C THR A 142 -20.26 -10.33 -14.90
N PRO A 143 -21.18 -9.63 -15.59
CA PRO A 143 -20.96 -8.24 -15.94
C PRO A 143 -21.10 -7.33 -14.70
N PHE A 144 -20.20 -6.36 -14.56
CA PHE A 144 -20.34 -5.24 -13.63
C PHE A 144 -19.65 -3.99 -14.18
N SER A 145 -20.35 -2.85 -14.16
CA SER A 145 -19.85 -1.57 -14.71
C SER A 145 -19.34 -1.68 -16.17
N GLY A 146 -20.01 -2.51 -16.99
CA GLY A 146 -19.59 -2.78 -18.37
C GLY A 146 -18.33 -3.66 -18.52
N LEU A 147 -17.73 -4.10 -17.41
CA LEU A 147 -16.61 -5.04 -17.36
C LEU A 147 -17.11 -6.45 -17.02
N PHE A 148 -16.30 -7.47 -17.32
CA PHE A 148 -16.57 -8.85 -16.93
C PHE A 148 -15.58 -9.31 -15.86
N GLY A 149 -16.07 -9.84 -14.74
CA GLY A 149 -15.22 -10.50 -13.74
C GLY A 149 -15.93 -11.65 -13.04
N ALA A 150 -15.23 -12.39 -12.21
CA ALA A 150 -15.72 -13.61 -11.55
C ALA A 150 -16.33 -13.35 -10.16
N SER A 151 -16.49 -12.08 -9.78
CA SER A 151 -17.09 -11.70 -8.50
C SER A 151 -18.63 -11.72 -8.53
N VAL A 152 -19.22 -11.95 -7.35
CA VAL A 152 -20.68 -11.99 -7.14
C VAL A 152 -21.10 -10.79 -6.33
N LYS A 153 -22.03 -10.00 -6.86
CA LYS A 153 -22.55 -8.83 -6.16
C LYS A 153 -23.27 -9.26 -4.87
N ASP A 154 -22.91 -8.63 -3.76
CA ASP A 154 -23.49 -8.78 -2.43
C ASP A 154 -23.58 -10.23 -1.93
N ALA A 155 -22.63 -11.08 -2.35
CA ALA A 155 -22.53 -12.45 -1.85
C ALA A 155 -22.25 -12.51 -0.34
N PRO A 156 -22.71 -13.54 0.38
CA PRO A 156 -22.35 -13.75 1.77
C PRO A 156 -20.82 -13.80 1.95
N VAL A 157 -20.33 -13.09 2.97
CA VAL A 157 -18.90 -13.16 3.35
C VAL A 157 -18.60 -14.57 3.83
N LEU A 158 -17.43 -15.10 3.49
CA LEU A 158 -17.00 -16.39 4.01
C LEU A 158 -16.77 -16.30 5.54
N GLU A 159 -17.60 -16.97 6.32
CA GLU A 159 -17.52 -17.00 7.79
C GLU A 159 -16.64 -18.14 8.32
N GLY A 160 -16.29 -18.09 9.61
CA GLY A 160 -15.56 -19.18 10.30
C GLY A 160 -14.06 -19.28 9.98
N VAL A 161 -13.50 -18.29 9.28
CA VAL A 161 -12.08 -18.19 8.92
C VAL A 161 -11.39 -17.06 9.69
N GLN A 162 -10.06 -17.15 9.84
CA GLN A 162 -9.26 -16.06 10.42
C GLN A 162 -9.44 -14.75 9.63
N PRO A 163 -9.25 -13.57 10.26
CA PRO A 163 -9.35 -12.29 9.57
C PRO A 163 -8.46 -12.23 8.33
N PHE A 164 -9.03 -11.78 7.22
CA PHE A 164 -8.29 -11.63 5.97
C PHE A 164 -7.47 -10.33 5.98
N PRO A 165 -6.23 -10.33 5.46
CA PRO A 165 -5.46 -9.10 5.23
C PRO A 165 -6.21 -8.12 4.32
N LEU A 166 -6.13 -6.84 4.66
CA LEU A 166 -6.72 -5.74 3.90
C LEU A 166 -5.72 -5.14 2.90
N VAL A 167 -6.16 -4.94 1.66
CA VAL A 167 -5.44 -4.20 0.62
C VAL A 167 -6.29 -3.00 0.19
N LEU A 168 -5.71 -1.81 0.26
CA LEU A 168 -6.31 -0.61 -0.33
C LEU A 168 -5.77 -0.43 -1.75
N PHE A 169 -6.67 -0.41 -2.73
CA PHE A 169 -6.33 -0.29 -4.14
C PHE A 169 -6.74 1.08 -4.69
N ALA A 170 -5.76 1.83 -5.16
CA ALA A 170 -5.97 3.12 -5.81
C ALA A 170 -5.89 2.98 -7.34
N HIS A 171 -6.98 3.29 -8.03
CA HIS A 171 -6.99 3.41 -9.49
C HIS A 171 -6.14 4.60 -9.99
N GLY A 172 -5.79 4.58 -11.28
CA GLY A 172 -5.00 5.63 -11.93
C GLY A 172 -5.78 6.93 -12.22
N LEU A 173 -5.11 7.91 -12.82
CA LEU A 173 -5.72 9.17 -13.23
C LEU A 173 -6.87 8.93 -14.23
N ARG A 174 -8.05 9.51 -13.96
CA ARG A 174 -9.29 9.37 -14.77
C ARG A 174 -9.80 7.93 -14.92
N ALA A 175 -9.31 7.01 -14.10
CA ALA A 175 -9.84 5.66 -13.99
C ALA A 175 -11.06 5.61 -13.06
N ILE A 176 -11.63 4.41 -12.94
CA ILE A 176 -12.72 4.08 -12.02
C ILE A 176 -12.27 2.97 -11.06
N ARG A 177 -12.91 2.87 -9.89
CA ARG A 177 -12.64 1.85 -8.87
C ARG A 177 -12.69 0.40 -9.38
N GLU A 178 -13.43 0.12 -10.46
CA GLU A 178 -13.52 -1.22 -11.05
C GLU A 178 -12.48 -1.55 -12.13
N GLN A 179 -11.65 -0.58 -12.58
CA GLN A 179 -10.80 -0.76 -13.78
C GLN A 179 -9.81 -1.93 -13.66
N ASN A 180 -9.39 -2.30 -12.45
CA ASN A 180 -8.44 -3.39 -12.18
C ASN A 180 -9.11 -4.61 -11.54
N SER A 181 -10.38 -4.85 -11.86
CA SER A 181 -11.19 -5.99 -11.42
C SER A 181 -10.45 -7.33 -11.42
N TYR A 182 -9.75 -7.66 -12.51
CA TYR A 182 -9.00 -8.91 -12.61
C TYR A 182 -7.92 -9.07 -11.52
N GLN A 183 -7.19 -8.00 -11.20
CA GLN A 183 -6.12 -8.05 -10.18
C GLN A 183 -6.71 -8.13 -8.76
N VAL A 184 -7.77 -7.38 -8.50
CA VAL A 184 -8.41 -7.37 -7.18
C VAL A 184 -9.17 -8.66 -6.90
N GLU A 185 -9.79 -9.28 -7.92
CA GLU A 185 -10.40 -10.61 -7.81
C GLU A 185 -9.35 -11.71 -7.64
N TRP A 186 -8.21 -11.59 -8.31
CA TRP A 186 -7.07 -12.50 -8.13
C TRP A 186 -6.55 -12.48 -6.68
N LEU A 187 -6.49 -11.30 -6.06
CA LEU A 187 -6.15 -11.16 -4.64
C LEU A 187 -7.27 -11.70 -3.74
N ALA A 188 -8.51 -11.30 -3.97
CA ALA A 188 -9.63 -11.71 -3.12
C ALA A 188 -9.83 -13.24 -3.10
N SER A 189 -9.66 -13.90 -4.24
CA SER A 189 -9.71 -15.36 -4.34
C SER A 189 -8.59 -16.09 -3.57
N ARG A 190 -7.57 -15.37 -3.07
CA ARG A 190 -6.46 -15.87 -2.25
C ARG A 190 -6.55 -15.48 -0.78
N GLY A 191 -7.69 -14.94 -0.35
CA GLY A 191 -7.90 -14.60 1.05
C GLY A 191 -7.51 -13.17 1.41
N TYR A 192 -7.61 -12.23 0.48
CA TYR A 192 -7.47 -10.80 0.77
C TYR A 192 -8.82 -10.11 0.73
N VAL A 193 -9.04 -9.14 1.59
CA VAL A 193 -10.10 -8.13 1.38
C VAL A 193 -9.47 -6.98 0.63
N VAL A 194 -10.03 -6.61 -0.52
CA VAL A 194 -9.52 -5.52 -1.34
C VAL A 194 -10.56 -4.43 -1.43
N VAL A 195 -10.19 -3.19 -1.10
CA VAL A 195 -11.07 -2.02 -1.18
C VAL A 195 -10.52 -1.09 -2.23
N SER A 196 -11.30 -0.76 -3.25
CA SER A 196 -10.96 0.28 -4.23
C SER A 196 -11.95 1.43 -4.18
N GLY A 197 -11.48 2.67 -4.09
CA GLY A 197 -12.32 3.86 -4.04
C GLY A 197 -12.28 4.67 -5.33
N ASP A 198 -13.38 5.37 -5.62
CA ASP A 198 -13.33 6.52 -6.53
C ASP A 198 -12.81 7.72 -5.76
N PHE A 199 -11.76 8.36 -6.25
CA PHE A 199 -11.24 9.59 -5.67
C PHE A 199 -11.02 10.63 -6.75
N HIS A 200 -11.61 11.81 -6.52
CA HIS A 200 -11.39 12.98 -7.35
C HIS A 200 -10.03 13.58 -6.98
N GLY A 201 -9.13 13.67 -7.96
CA GLY A 201 -7.81 14.31 -7.83
C GLY A 201 -7.86 15.83 -7.89
#